data_AF-A0A2T0BJC4-F1
#
_entry.id   AF-A0A2T0BJC4-F1
#
_cell.length_a   1.000
_cell.length_b   1.000
_cell.length_c   1.000
_cell.angle_alpha   90.00
_cell.angle_beta   90.00
_cell.angle_gamma   90.00
#
_symmetry.space_group_name_H-M   'P 1'
#
loop_
_entity.id
_entity.type
_entity.pdbx_description
1 polymer ?
#
loop_
_entity_poly.entity_id
_entity_poly.type
_entity_poly.pdbx_seq_one_letter_code
_entity_poly.pdbx_strand_id
1 'polypeptide(L)'
;MAQKGAAKSVYMGNDYISYINSYKKQHISPDRSKLISLMTPILKKAIYTNGLPYFFRITGLPFTGQMCVGASGSSMFIYDQNGDEVLSYSSNTGWAEGHTKAEDQFYDETTAIYHEAYIAARADMKA
;
A
#
# COMPACT_ATOMS: atom_id res chain seq x y z
N MET A 1 -12.08 -3.44 -20.57
CA MET A 1 -11.32 -4.69 -20.30
C MET A 1 -12.25 -5.84 -19.92
N ALA A 2 -13.27 -5.61 -19.09
CA ALA A 2 -14.28 -6.61 -18.71
C ALA A 2 -14.94 -7.31 -19.91
N GLN A 3 -15.42 -6.57 -20.92
CA GLN A 3 -15.98 -7.15 -22.15
C GLN A 3 -15.01 -8.11 -22.88
N LYS A 4 -13.73 -7.71 -23.02
CA LYS A 4 -12.69 -8.57 -23.61
C LYS A 4 -12.44 -9.83 -22.77
N GLY A 5 -12.48 -9.70 -21.43
CA GLY A 5 -12.41 -10.82 -20.50
C GLY A 5 -13.61 -11.76 -20.65
N ALA A 6 -14.82 -11.21 -20.72
CA ALA A 6 -16.07 -11.96 -20.91
C ALA A 6 -16.08 -12.78 -22.21
N ALA A 7 -15.63 -12.18 -23.31
CA ALA A 7 -15.50 -12.87 -24.61
C ALA A 7 -14.51 -14.04 -24.55
N LYS A 8 -13.46 -13.93 -23.72
CA LYS A 8 -12.45 -14.98 -23.50
C LYS A 8 -12.78 -15.90 -22.32
N SER A 9 -13.90 -15.69 -21.62
CA SER A 9 -14.23 -16.34 -20.35
C SER A 9 -13.14 -16.20 -19.26
N VAL A 10 -12.37 -15.12 -19.28
CA VAL A 10 -11.32 -14.81 -18.28
C VAL A 10 -11.80 -13.67 -17.38
N TYR A 11 -12.09 -13.99 -16.12
CA TYR A 11 -12.43 -12.99 -15.10
C TYR A 11 -11.14 -12.33 -14.58
N MET A 12 -11.09 -11.00 -14.60
CA MET A 12 -9.95 -10.20 -14.12
C MET A 12 -8.57 -10.66 -14.63
N GLY A 13 -8.44 -10.80 -15.95
CA GLY A 13 -7.17 -11.22 -16.56
C GLY A 13 -6.00 -10.26 -16.32
N ASN A 14 -4.79 -10.72 -16.65
CA ASN A 14 -3.52 -10.02 -16.39
C ASN A 14 -3.49 -8.54 -16.85
N ASP A 15 -4.13 -8.21 -17.97
CA ASP A 15 -4.21 -6.82 -18.47
C ASP A 15 -4.93 -5.90 -17.46
N TYR A 16 -6.02 -6.38 -16.88
CA TYR A 16 -6.78 -5.63 -15.86
C TYR A 16 -5.97 -5.52 -14.57
N ILE A 17 -5.38 -6.62 -14.10
CA ILE A 17 -4.55 -6.63 -12.88
C ILE A 17 -3.36 -5.68 -13.03
N SER A 18 -2.70 -5.68 -14.20
CA SER A 18 -1.57 -4.78 -14.46
C SER A 18 -2.00 -3.32 -14.49
N TYR A 19 -3.13 -3.03 -15.12
CA TYR A 19 -3.69 -1.69 -15.17
C TYR A 19 -4.07 -1.18 -13.77
N ILE A 20 -4.84 -1.97 -13.01
CA ILE A 20 -5.36 -1.56 -11.70
C ILE A 20 -4.21 -1.33 -10.71
N ASN A 21 -3.19 -2.19 -10.73
CA ASN A 21 -2.01 -2.04 -9.86
C ASN A 21 -1.17 -0.81 -10.24
N SER A 22 -1.01 -0.53 -11.53
CA SER A 22 -0.30 0.66 -12.01
C SER A 22 -1.04 1.95 -11.62
N TYR A 23 -2.37 1.98 -11.80
CA TYR A 23 -3.20 3.11 -11.43
C TYR A 23 -3.17 3.35 -9.92
N LYS A 24 -3.34 2.30 -9.12
CA LYS A 24 -3.25 2.36 -7.66
C LYS A 24 -1.93 2.98 -7.22
N LYS A 25 -0.81 2.48 -7.76
CA LYS A 25 0.52 2.95 -7.42
C LYS A 25 0.74 4.44 -7.73
N GLN A 26 0.13 4.94 -8.81
CA GLN A 26 0.32 6.33 -9.26
C GLN A 26 -0.60 7.34 -8.55
N HIS A 27 -1.80 6.92 -8.17
CA HIS A 27 -2.85 7.85 -7.75
C HIS A 27 -3.36 7.63 -6.32
N ILE A 28 -3.20 6.44 -5.77
CA ILE A 28 -3.83 6.03 -4.50
C ILE A 28 -2.77 5.71 -3.44
N SER A 29 -1.75 4.92 -3.82
CA SER A 29 -0.68 4.49 -2.94
C SER A 29 0.20 5.66 -2.48
N PRO A 30 0.62 5.69 -1.21
CA PRO A 30 1.65 6.63 -0.75
C PRO A 30 3.00 6.41 -1.46
N ASP A 31 3.80 7.47 -1.57
CA ASP A 31 5.17 7.39 -2.10
C ASP A 31 6.13 6.75 -1.07
N ARG A 32 6.06 5.43 -0.98
CA ARG A 32 6.87 4.62 -0.07
C ARG A 32 8.35 4.70 -0.40
N SER A 33 8.73 4.85 -1.67
CA SER A 33 10.14 5.01 -2.06
C SER A 33 10.75 6.29 -1.49
N LYS A 34 10.02 7.40 -1.52
CA LYS A 34 10.44 8.64 -0.87
C LYS A 34 10.53 8.50 0.65
N LEU A 35 9.58 7.81 1.28
CA LEU A 35 9.63 7.53 2.72
C LEU A 35 10.88 6.69 3.09
N ILE A 36 11.15 5.60 2.36
CA ILE A 36 12.33 4.76 2.56
C ILE A 36 13.62 5.60 2.44
N SER A 37 13.71 6.43 1.40
CA SER A 37 14.85 7.33 1.17
C SER A 37 15.08 8.29 2.35
N LEU A 38 14.02 8.88 2.89
CA LEU A 38 14.10 9.82 4.00
C LEU A 38 14.43 9.14 5.33
N MET A 39 13.85 7.96 5.58
CA MET A 39 13.90 7.32 6.90
C MET A 39 15.11 6.39 7.08
N THR A 40 15.66 5.82 6.01
CA THR A 40 16.82 4.91 6.11
C THR A 40 18.04 5.56 6.79
N PRO A 41 18.42 6.82 6.50
CA PRO A 41 19.50 7.49 7.23
C PRO A 41 19.18 7.77 8.70
N ILE A 42 17.90 7.99 9.04
CA ILE A 42 17.45 8.21 10.43
C ILE A 42 17.60 6.92 11.23
N LEU A 43 17.17 5.78 10.67
CA LEU A 43 17.36 4.46 11.28
C LEU A 43 18.82 4.14 11.58
N LYS A 44 19.74 4.46 10.65
CA LYS A 44 21.19 4.22 10.83
C LYS A 44 21.82 5.06 11.94
N LYS A 45 21.21 6.21 12.27
CA LYS A 45 21.69 7.15 13.29
C LYS A 45 20.81 7.13 14.54
N ALA A 46 19.88 6.18 14.63
CA ALA A 46 18.88 6.17 15.68
C ALA A 46 19.55 5.95 17.05
N ILE A 47 19.14 6.75 18.02
CA ILE A 47 19.63 6.67 19.39
C ILE A 47 18.86 5.56 20.11
N TYR A 48 19.55 4.79 20.95
CA TYR A 48 18.94 3.76 21.80
C TYR A 48 17.81 4.35 22.65
N THR A 49 16.59 3.82 22.51
CA THR A 49 15.40 4.29 23.24
C THR A 49 15.04 3.37 24.42
N ASN A 50 15.92 2.45 24.80
CA ASN A 50 15.61 1.37 25.74
C ASN A 50 14.40 0.52 25.33
N GLY A 51 14.18 0.39 24.02
CA GLY A 51 13.01 -0.27 23.45
C GLY A 51 11.70 0.50 23.61
N LEU A 52 11.69 1.69 24.22
CA LEU A 52 10.50 2.51 24.35
C LEU A 52 10.17 3.21 23.02
N PRO A 53 8.87 3.38 22.72
CA PRO A 53 8.46 4.04 21.49
C PRO A 53 8.75 5.55 21.53
N TYR A 54 9.40 6.03 20.48
CA TYR A 54 9.59 7.44 20.20
C TYR A 54 8.73 7.85 19.00
N PHE A 55 7.83 8.79 19.22
CA PHE A 55 6.91 9.29 18.20
C PHE A 55 7.41 10.60 17.59
N PHE A 56 7.26 10.74 16.27
CA PHE A 56 7.67 11.95 15.56
C PHE A 56 6.76 12.25 14.36
N ARG A 57 6.82 13.49 13.89
CA ARG A 57 6.19 13.90 12.63
C ARG A 57 7.26 14.01 11.54
N ILE A 58 6.90 13.67 10.31
CA ILE A 58 7.81 13.84 9.17
C ILE A 58 7.59 15.24 8.59
N THR A 59 8.48 16.18 8.89
CA THR A 59 8.35 17.59 8.47
C THR A 59 8.11 17.71 6.96
N GLY A 60 7.04 18.42 6.59
CA GLY A 60 6.67 18.66 5.20
C GLY A 60 5.91 17.50 4.53
N LEU A 61 5.59 16.42 5.25
CA LEU A 61 4.76 15.32 4.76
C LEU A 61 3.62 15.00 5.74
N PRO A 62 2.47 14.50 5.27
CA PRO A 62 1.31 14.18 6.10
C PRO A 62 1.45 12.81 6.77
N PHE A 63 2.61 12.52 7.37
CA PHE A 63 2.89 11.23 8.00
C PHE A 63 3.42 11.41 9.42
N THR A 64 3.10 10.43 10.26
CA THR A 64 3.69 10.27 11.59
C THR A 64 4.53 9.01 11.64
N GLY A 65 5.55 9.00 12.48
CA GLY A 65 6.43 7.87 12.68
C GLY A 65 6.47 7.46 14.14
N GLN A 66 6.65 6.17 14.35
CA GLN A 66 7.01 5.55 15.62
C GLN A 66 8.32 4.79 15.41
N MET A 67 9.28 4.98 16.31
CA MET A 67 10.55 4.26 16.26
C MET A 67 10.88 3.67 17.64
N CYS A 68 11.34 2.42 17.65
CA CYS A 68 11.83 1.75 18.84
C CYS A 68 13.25 1.25 18.56
N VAL A 69 14.21 1.56 19.43
CA VAL A 69 15.59 1.06 19.34
C VAL A 69 15.93 0.37 20.65
N GLY A 70 16.06 -0.95 20.60
CA GLY A 70 16.37 -1.81 21.73
C GLY A 70 17.60 -2.67 21.49
N ALA A 71 17.94 -3.49 22.49
CA ALA A 71 19.10 -4.37 22.42
C ALA A 71 18.97 -5.43 21.31
N SER A 72 17.73 -5.81 20.97
CA SER A 72 17.39 -6.77 19.92
C SER A 72 17.26 -6.14 18.52
N GLY A 73 17.55 -4.84 18.37
CA GLY A 73 17.48 -4.12 17.10
C GLY A 73 16.48 -2.96 17.10
N SER A 74 16.18 -2.48 15.90
CA SER A 74 15.34 -1.32 15.66
C SER A 74 14.08 -1.68 14.89
N SER A 75 12.98 -1.03 15.23
CA SER A 75 11.75 -1.02 14.44
C SER A 75 11.29 0.40 14.18
N MET A 76 10.64 0.60 13.04
CA MET A 76 9.98 1.85 12.70
C MET A 76 8.66 1.57 12.00
N PHE A 77 7.65 2.36 12.30
CA PHE A 77 6.34 2.30 11.69
C PHE A 77 5.98 3.72 11.24
N ILE A 78 5.43 3.84 10.04
CA ILE A 78 4.99 5.11 9.46
C ILE A 78 3.52 5.01 9.19
N TYR A 79 2.77 5.98 9.71
CA TYR A 79 1.33 6.04 9.59
C TYR A 79 0.91 7.27 8.77
N ASP A 80 -0.14 7.11 7.97
CA ASP A 80 -0.81 8.22 7.33
C ASP A 80 -1.68 9.03 8.32
N GLN A 81 -2.34 10.05 7.78
CA GLN A 81 -3.26 10.91 8.52
C GLN A 81 -4.50 10.21 9.10
N ASN A 82 -4.84 9.02 8.58
CA ASN A 82 -5.94 8.19 9.08
C ASN A 82 -5.47 7.20 10.16
N GLY A 83 -4.16 7.14 10.42
CA GLY A 83 -3.54 6.17 11.32
C GLY A 83 -3.29 4.81 10.70
N ASP A 84 -3.42 4.67 9.38
CA ASP A 84 -3.12 3.42 8.68
C ASP A 84 -1.60 3.28 8.50
N GLU A 85 -1.06 2.09 8.75
CA GLU A 85 0.36 1.81 8.52
C GLU A 85 0.65 1.80 7.01
N VAL A 86 1.55 2.67 6.60
CA VAL A 86 1.97 2.82 5.21
C VAL A 86 3.25 2.06 4.92
N LEU A 87 4.15 2.03 5.90
CA LEU A 87 5.49 1.47 5.76
C LEU A 87 6.02 1.10 7.15
N SER A 88 6.64 -0.07 7.26
CA SER A 88 7.33 -0.49 8.47
C SER A 88 8.72 -1.03 8.17
N TYR A 89 9.58 -0.98 9.19
CA TYR A 89 10.92 -1.51 9.19
C TYR A 89 11.14 -2.36 10.42
N SER A 90 11.81 -3.50 10.26
CA SER A 90 12.43 -4.23 11.36
C SER A 90 13.87 -4.62 11.00
N SER A 91 14.74 -4.70 12.00
CA SER A 91 16.12 -5.19 11.78
C SER A 91 16.20 -6.62 11.21
N ASN A 92 15.16 -7.43 11.40
CA ASN A 92 15.14 -8.82 10.94
C ASN A 92 14.65 -8.95 9.49
N THR A 93 13.69 -8.12 9.08
CA THR A 93 12.98 -8.27 7.79
C THR A 93 13.26 -7.12 6.82
N GLY A 94 13.84 -6.02 7.29
CA GLY A 94 13.98 -4.79 6.50
C GLY A 94 12.67 -4.04 6.35
N TRP A 95 12.54 -3.28 5.26
CA TRP A 95 11.36 -2.50 4.92
C TRP A 95 10.22 -3.39 4.39
N ALA A 96 9.00 -3.14 4.86
CA ALA A 96 7.78 -3.78 4.39
C ALA A 96 6.70 -2.72 4.14
N GLU A 97 5.92 -2.90 3.07
CA GLU A 97 4.80 -2.01 2.73
C GLU A 97 3.57 -2.39 3.57
N GLY A 98 2.95 -1.41 4.21
CA GLY A 98 1.63 -1.57 4.83
C GLY A 98 0.52 -1.32 3.80
N HIS A 99 -0.67 -1.88 4.05
CA HIS A 99 -1.86 -1.67 3.24
C HIS A 99 -2.71 -0.54 3.83
N THR A 100 -3.08 0.45 3.02
CA THR A 100 -3.93 1.57 3.48
C THR A 100 -5.40 1.32 3.16
N LYS A 101 -6.32 1.89 3.95
CA LYS A 101 -7.75 1.78 3.66
C LYS A 101 -8.13 2.35 2.31
N ALA A 102 -7.43 3.40 1.85
CA ALA A 102 -7.66 3.97 0.52
C ALA A 102 -7.29 2.99 -0.60
N GLU A 103 -6.21 2.21 -0.43
CA GLU A 103 -5.84 1.15 -1.37
C GLU A 103 -6.87 0.02 -1.37
N ASP A 104 -7.40 -0.36 -0.20
CA ASP A 104 -8.43 -1.39 -0.06
C ASP A 104 -9.77 -0.95 -0.70
N GLN A 105 -10.24 0.25 -0.38
CA GLN A 105 -11.44 0.84 -0.97
C GLN A 105 -11.36 0.90 -2.50
N PHE A 106 -10.21 1.33 -3.03
CA PHE A 106 -9.99 1.34 -4.47
C PHE A 106 -10.11 -0.06 -5.09
N TYR A 107 -9.56 -1.10 -4.45
CA TYR A 107 -9.73 -2.47 -4.95
C TYR A 107 -11.17 -2.95 -4.88
N ASP A 108 -11.87 -2.69 -3.77
CA ASP A 108 -13.26 -3.12 -3.60
C ASP A 108 -14.18 -2.48 -4.65
N GLU A 109 -14.11 -1.15 -4.80
CA GLU A 109 -14.91 -0.40 -5.75
C GLU A 109 -14.64 -0.84 -7.19
N THR A 110 -13.36 -0.94 -7.57
CA THR A 110 -13.00 -1.30 -8.95
C THR A 110 -13.31 -2.76 -9.25
N THR A 111 -13.23 -3.64 -8.26
CA THR A 111 -13.64 -5.04 -8.36
C THR A 111 -15.14 -5.15 -8.59
N ALA A 112 -15.96 -4.41 -7.84
CA ALA A 112 -17.40 -4.38 -8.02
C ALA A 112 -17.78 -3.90 -9.43
N ILE A 113 -17.20 -2.77 -9.87
CA ILE A 113 -17.45 -2.21 -11.20
C ILE A 113 -17.03 -3.20 -12.31
N TYR A 114 -15.86 -3.83 -12.19
CA TYR A 114 -15.41 -4.82 -13.17
C TYR A 114 -16.36 -6.02 -13.21
N HIS A 115 -16.81 -6.48 -12.05
CA HIS A 115 -17.71 -7.62 -11.92
C HIS A 115 -19.05 -7.38 -12.63
N GLU A 116 -19.69 -6.24 -12.37
CA GLU A 116 -20.94 -5.85 -13.02
C GLU A 116 -20.77 -5.79 -14.55
N ALA A 117 -19.70 -5.14 -15.02
CA ALA A 117 -19.41 -5.03 -16.45
C ALA A 117 -19.12 -6.40 -17.10
N TYR A 118 -18.49 -7.32 -16.37
CA TYR A 118 -18.21 -8.68 -16.86
C TYR A 118 -19.49 -9.50 -16.98
N ILE A 119 -20.36 -9.48 -15.96
CA ILE A 119 -21.63 -10.20 -15.97
C ILE A 119 -22.55 -9.68 -17.08
N ALA A 120 -22.70 -8.35 -17.21
CA ALA A 120 -23.49 -7.74 -18.26
C ALA A 120 -23.01 -8.19 -19.65
N ALA A 121 -21.70 -8.13 -19.91
CA ALA A 121 -21.13 -8.58 -21.18
C ALA A 121 -21.36 -10.08 -21.44
N ARG A 122 -21.37 -10.93 -20.41
CA ARG A 122 -21.68 -12.36 -20.55
C ARG A 122 -23.17 -12.62 -20.79
N ALA A 123 -24.05 -11.79 -20.23
CA ALA A 123 -25.48 -11.89 -20.46
C ALA A 123 -25.83 -11.50 -21.90
N ASP A 124 -25.27 -10.40 -22.40
CA ASP A 124 -25.48 -9.93 -23.78
C ASP A 124 -25.02 -10.95 -24.83
N MET A 125 -23.98 -11.74 -24.54
CA MET A 125 -23.49 -12.80 -25.44
C MET A 125 -24.38 -14.06 -25.46
N LYS A 126 -25.27 -14.21 -24.48
CA LYS A 126 -26.22 -15.34 -24.39
C LYS A 126 -27.61 -15.00 -24.93
N ALA A 127 -27.89 -13.71 -25.17
CA ALA A 127 -29.12 -13.20 -25.76
C ALA A 127 -29.06 -13.29 -27.29
#